data_AF-A0A416VZA5-F1
#
_entry.id   AF-A0A416VZA5-F1
#
_cell.length_a   1.000
_cell.length_b   1.000
_cell.length_c   1.000
_cell.angle_alpha   90.00
_cell.angle_beta   90.00
_cell.angle_gamma   90.00
#
_symmetry.space_group_name_H-M   'P 1'
#
loop_
_entity.id
_entity.type
_entity.pdbx_description
1 polymer ?
#
loop_
_entity_poly.entity_id
_entity_poly.type
_entity_poly.pdbx_seq_one_letter_code
_entity_poly.pdbx_strand_id
1 'polypeptide(L)'
;MRNSYFIIVVFTILTSSFCSNVQAQKQGRVERLYEFIARSDSDKYTRLRERLDSKSATTYKNEITLADALEKLLLAPSFNAIEPYLKSSMTIQQQDGGARVRAFCKDVNLDFNTFLHKADSTIFALLSASQEQLKDSRILLAQISEYKYNIDPDVYLAIIHLKERVQFADLQAAPDQAKCKSYFQDFNKAYNYAEVVKIYNDLLYKQACSMKNDSTILAYFNDSTLKVFYTNSKEARPYLTDVQKIYDDYLFEAIRKATSPEIQKSCINAYINCPYLSGCPRKYLSEVDYTNDSIDLVILITRVDSSARLPLVKTYLQTHKYKTFRDKAQQLRNRFIDSMIWNAPNITKYYKGDKITRETRTANDTLVTTTYKYTPQGNLSQIIQSTELKKDATAMHPSPLKVIVTTFKYNNSGKCYEEETVDTLSNKTLRQVSYQYDITGHPVMKNTKWSNGKNNMDYYNNNGQITRTQEYQNGQIRAQTDCTYDANGRISRKTWVNTRPDTNQPVMKETSEYTYNPFGYLTNISYTKENMQNEKISGTLTIVYDELGNQINPNYQYTYDQTGAWITKTNKANPADTEKITYIYK
;
A
#
# COMPACT_ATOMS: atom_id res chain seq x y z
N MET A 1 112.40 17.40 -4.87
CA MET A 1 111.08 17.31 -4.22
C MET A 1 110.55 15.88 -4.31
N ARG A 2 110.94 15.01 -3.38
CA ARG A 2 110.53 13.59 -3.33
C ARG A 2 110.65 13.19 -1.86
N ASN A 3 109.67 13.58 -1.03
CA ASN A 3 109.54 13.13 0.37
C ASN A 3 108.18 13.47 1.03
N SER A 4 107.13 13.80 0.25
CA SER A 4 105.81 14.16 0.82
C SER A 4 104.67 13.19 0.48
N TYR A 5 104.91 12.13 -0.30
CA TYR A 5 103.85 11.17 -0.68
C TYR A 5 103.80 9.89 0.17
N PHE A 6 104.88 9.55 0.88
CA PHE A 6 104.93 8.31 1.69
C PHE A 6 104.35 8.46 3.11
N ILE A 7 104.27 9.69 3.65
CA ILE A 7 103.74 9.93 5.00
C ILE A 7 102.20 10.03 5.01
N ILE A 8 101.58 10.37 3.88
CA ILE A 8 100.11 10.48 3.79
C ILE A 8 99.44 9.10 3.72
N VAL A 9 100.04 8.11 3.05
CA VAL A 9 99.45 6.75 2.89
C VAL A 9 99.53 5.91 4.18
N VAL A 10 100.58 6.08 4.99
CA VAL A 10 100.72 5.37 6.27
C VAL A 10 99.77 5.93 7.34
N PHE A 11 99.44 7.23 7.30
CA PHE A 11 98.45 7.83 8.21
C PHE A 11 96.99 7.43 7.89
N THR A 12 96.63 7.18 6.62
CA THR A 12 95.29 6.67 6.24
C THR A 12 95.08 5.18 6.56
N ILE A 13 96.14 4.38 6.56
CA ILE A 13 96.07 2.93 6.87
C ILE A 13 96.10 2.66 8.39
N LEU A 14 96.78 3.51 9.19
CA LEU A 14 96.73 3.40 10.65
C LEU A 14 95.46 3.99 11.28
N THR A 15 94.87 5.04 10.70
CA THR A 15 93.59 5.60 11.18
C THR A 15 92.38 4.70 10.86
N SER A 16 92.41 3.95 9.75
CA SER A 16 91.39 2.95 9.41
C SER A 16 91.45 1.69 10.31
N SER A 17 92.63 1.31 10.78
CA SER A 17 92.85 0.16 11.68
C SER A 17 92.48 0.44 13.15
N PHE A 18 92.66 1.69 13.63
CA PHE A 18 92.23 2.10 14.97
C PHE A 18 90.73 2.45 15.02
N CYS A 19 90.16 3.05 13.96
CA CYS A 19 88.72 3.32 13.89
C CYS A 19 87.90 2.02 13.85
N SER A 20 88.37 0.98 13.15
CA SER A 20 87.68 -0.32 13.06
C SER A 20 87.64 -1.05 14.41
N ASN A 21 88.72 -1.05 15.20
CA ASN A 21 88.73 -1.66 16.53
C ASN A 21 87.87 -0.90 17.56
N VAL A 22 87.85 0.44 17.52
CA VAL A 22 86.99 1.25 18.40
C VAL A 22 85.51 1.14 18.01
N GLN A 23 85.21 1.02 16.71
CA GLN A 23 83.86 0.81 16.20
C GLN A 23 83.35 -0.61 16.52
N ALA A 24 84.21 -1.63 16.45
CA ALA A 24 83.90 -2.99 16.88
C ALA A 24 83.63 -3.11 18.40
N GLN A 25 84.44 -2.45 19.25
CA GLN A 25 84.21 -2.45 20.71
C GLN A 25 82.91 -1.72 21.11
N LYS A 26 82.50 -0.72 20.33
CA LYS A 26 81.27 0.07 20.54
C LYS A 26 80.02 -0.66 20.06
N GLN A 27 80.12 -1.40 18.95
CA GLN A 27 79.08 -2.30 18.47
C GLN A 27 78.79 -3.42 19.49
N GLY A 28 79.84 -4.02 20.06
CA GLY A 28 79.72 -5.08 21.07
C GLY A 28 79.01 -4.67 22.37
N ARG A 29 78.89 -3.37 22.68
CA ARG A 29 78.08 -2.90 23.80
C ARG A 29 76.58 -2.88 23.49
N VAL A 30 76.19 -2.65 22.24
CA VAL A 30 74.78 -2.68 21.80
C VAL A 30 74.31 -4.13 21.66
N GLU A 31 75.16 -5.03 21.18
CA GLU A 31 74.88 -6.47 21.11
C GLU A 31 74.57 -7.07 22.49
N ARG A 32 75.35 -6.68 23.53
CA ARG A 32 75.12 -7.11 24.92
C ARG A 32 73.79 -6.64 25.52
N LEU A 33 73.16 -5.59 25.00
CA LEU A 33 71.82 -5.18 25.43
C LEU A 33 70.80 -6.30 25.13
N TYR A 34 70.84 -6.84 23.92
CA TYR A 34 69.97 -7.95 23.51
C TYR A 34 70.31 -9.24 24.29
N GLU A 35 71.58 -9.48 24.62
CA GLU A 35 72.01 -10.58 25.49
C GLU A 35 71.41 -10.49 26.91
N PHE A 36 71.34 -9.28 27.49
CA PHE A 36 70.71 -9.08 28.79
C PHE A 36 69.19 -9.20 28.76
N ILE A 37 68.54 -8.76 27.67
CA ILE A 37 67.10 -9.02 27.48
C ILE A 37 66.84 -10.52 27.35
N ALA A 38 67.66 -11.26 26.58
CA ALA A 38 67.51 -12.71 26.42
C ALA A 38 67.67 -13.48 27.74
N ARG A 39 68.53 -12.99 28.64
CA ARG A 39 68.77 -13.56 29.97
C ARG A 39 67.84 -13.03 31.06
N SER A 40 66.91 -12.14 30.72
CA SER A 40 66.00 -11.49 31.66
C SER A 40 66.71 -10.74 32.80
N ASP A 41 67.83 -10.09 32.51
CA ASP A 41 68.68 -9.39 33.49
C ASP A 41 68.54 -7.86 33.38
N SER A 42 67.42 -7.33 33.91
CA SER A 42 67.06 -5.89 33.82
C SER A 42 68.06 -4.97 34.54
N ASP A 43 68.66 -5.44 35.64
CA ASP A 43 69.70 -4.69 36.38
C ASP A 43 70.96 -4.49 35.54
N LYS A 44 71.43 -5.55 34.87
CA LYS A 44 72.60 -5.45 33.98
C LYS A 44 72.28 -4.67 32.70
N TYR A 45 71.06 -4.80 32.18
CA TYR A 45 70.59 -3.97 31.07
C TYR A 45 70.68 -2.48 31.41
N THR A 46 70.06 -2.06 32.51
CA THR A 46 70.01 -0.64 32.95
C THR A 46 71.42 -0.07 33.15
N ARG A 47 72.29 -0.81 33.84
CA ARG A 47 73.69 -0.38 34.07
C ARG A 47 74.49 -0.26 32.78
N LEU A 48 74.28 -1.15 31.80
CA LEU A 48 74.95 -1.06 30.51
C LEU A 48 74.39 0.10 29.68
N ARG A 49 73.08 0.31 29.74
CA ARG A 49 72.35 1.37 29.03
C ARG A 49 72.78 2.77 29.46
N GLU A 50 73.04 2.99 30.75
CA GLU A 50 73.57 4.25 31.32
C GLU A 50 75.04 4.51 30.94
N ARG A 51 75.81 3.46 30.65
CA ARG A 51 77.26 3.53 30.36
C ARG A 51 77.59 3.58 28.86
N LEU A 52 76.57 3.69 27.99
CA LEU A 52 76.76 3.87 26.55
C LEU A 52 77.31 5.27 26.26
N ASP A 53 78.38 5.36 25.46
CA ASP A 53 78.92 6.65 25.05
C ASP A 53 78.00 7.36 24.04
N SER A 54 78.02 8.70 24.05
CA SER A 54 77.14 9.54 23.23
C SER A 54 77.24 9.25 21.72
N LYS A 55 78.43 8.86 21.24
CA LYS A 55 78.66 8.51 19.84
C LYS A 55 77.92 7.21 19.49
N SER A 56 78.06 6.16 20.29
CA SER A 56 77.34 4.89 20.10
C SER A 56 75.82 5.04 20.24
N ALA A 57 75.36 5.84 21.22
CA ALA A 57 73.95 6.15 21.41
C ALA A 57 73.32 6.87 20.22
N THR A 58 74.11 7.68 19.50
CA THR A 58 73.67 8.38 18.28
C THR A 58 73.72 7.46 17.06
N THR A 59 74.79 6.68 16.91
CA THR A 59 75.01 5.77 15.77
C THR A 59 74.01 4.62 15.72
N TYR A 60 73.66 4.05 16.87
CA TYR A 60 72.75 2.89 16.97
C TYR A 60 71.41 3.27 17.64
N LYS A 61 70.97 4.51 17.43
CA LYS A 61 69.80 5.09 18.12
C LYS A 61 68.56 4.22 17.96
N ASN A 62 68.28 3.72 16.76
CA ASN A 62 67.06 2.96 16.47
C ASN A 62 67.13 1.55 17.08
N GLU A 63 68.30 0.91 17.05
CA GLU A 63 68.53 -0.43 17.59
C GLU A 63 68.50 -0.42 19.12
N ILE A 64 69.01 0.65 19.74
CA ILE A 64 68.90 0.90 21.18
C ILE A 64 67.44 1.22 21.56
N THR A 65 66.72 2.01 20.76
CA THR A 65 65.31 2.31 21.02
C THR A 65 64.44 1.05 20.95
N LEU A 66 64.70 0.15 20.00
CA LEU A 66 64.04 -1.15 19.92
C LEU A 66 64.40 -2.03 21.13
N ALA A 67 65.67 -2.06 21.55
CA ALA A 67 66.09 -2.78 22.74
C ALA A 67 65.39 -2.25 24.00
N ASP A 68 65.29 -0.92 24.17
CA ASP A 68 64.60 -0.29 25.29
C ASP A 68 63.10 -0.63 25.30
N ALA A 69 62.47 -0.72 24.12
CA ALA A 69 61.07 -1.11 24.00
C ALA A 69 60.85 -2.61 24.25
N LEU A 70 61.75 -3.47 23.78
CA LEU A 70 61.73 -4.91 24.03
C LEU A 70 61.96 -5.23 25.52
N GLU A 71 62.89 -4.53 26.17
CA GLU A 71 63.15 -4.68 27.59
C GLU A 71 61.88 -4.38 28.39
N LYS A 72 61.25 -3.23 28.13
CA LYS A 72 59.98 -2.87 28.79
C LYS A 72 58.87 -3.86 28.50
N LEU A 73 58.70 -4.28 27.25
CA LEU A 73 57.64 -5.21 26.87
C LEU A 73 57.83 -6.60 27.50
N LEU A 74 59.06 -7.11 27.55
CA LEU A 74 59.34 -8.49 27.95
C LEU A 74 59.68 -8.65 29.44
N LEU A 75 60.30 -7.65 30.06
CA LEU A 75 60.76 -7.72 31.47
C LEU A 75 59.85 -6.95 32.43
N ALA A 76 59.11 -5.94 31.95
CA ALA A 76 58.07 -5.23 32.71
C ALA A 76 56.75 -5.13 31.92
N PRO A 77 56.13 -6.27 31.55
CA PRO A 77 55.03 -6.29 30.58
C PRO A 77 53.85 -5.43 31.02
N SER A 78 53.46 -4.49 30.17
CA SER A 78 52.26 -3.67 30.34
C SER A 78 51.68 -3.29 28.99
N PHE A 79 50.38 -3.03 28.93
CA PHE A 79 49.72 -2.66 27.67
C PHE A 79 50.33 -1.37 27.06
N ASN A 80 50.78 -0.43 27.90
CA ASN A 80 51.47 0.80 27.48
C ASN A 80 52.85 0.56 26.85
N ALA A 81 53.45 -0.62 27.04
CA ALA A 81 54.73 -0.97 26.43
C ALA A 81 54.60 -1.47 24.98
N ILE A 82 53.38 -1.75 24.50
CA ILE A 82 53.13 -2.29 23.16
C ILE A 82 53.37 -1.25 22.07
N GLU A 83 52.77 -0.07 22.17
CA GLU A 83 52.91 0.99 21.14
C GLU A 83 54.38 1.40 20.90
N PRO A 84 55.20 1.67 21.94
CA PRO A 84 56.62 1.95 21.75
C PRO A 84 57.38 0.82 21.04
N TYR A 85 57.02 -0.44 21.32
CA TYR A 85 57.61 -1.60 20.67
C TYR A 85 57.21 -1.68 19.19
N LEU A 86 55.92 -1.61 18.86
CA LEU A 86 55.44 -1.66 17.48
C LEU A 86 56.07 -0.54 16.63
N LYS A 87 56.11 0.68 17.17
CA LYS A 87 56.71 1.84 16.52
C LYS A 87 58.22 1.70 16.29
N SER A 88 58.96 1.22 17.28
CA SER A 88 60.41 1.01 17.15
C SER A 88 60.73 -0.14 16.19
N SER A 89 59.92 -1.20 16.20
CA SER A 89 60.02 -2.31 15.25
C SER A 89 59.77 -1.85 13.81
N MET A 90 58.74 -1.03 13.57
CA MET A 90 58.50 -0.40 12.26
C MET A 90 59.71 0.44 11.81
N THR A 91 60.26 1.25 12.71
CA THR A 91 61.43 2.12 12.41
C THR A 91 62.63 1.29 11.96
N ILE A 92 62.92 0.19 12.67
CA ILE A 92 63.98 -0.75 12.30
C ILE A 92 63.71 -1.43 10.95
N GLN A 93 62.47 -1.84 10.72
CA GLN A 93 62.08 -2.47 9.46
C GLN A 93 62.23 -1.50 8.27
N GLN A 94 61.90 -0.22 8.44
CA GLN A 94 62.06 0.81 7.40
C GLN A 94 63.52 1.18 7.12
N GLN A 95 64.40 1.06 8.12
CA GLN A 95 65.81 1.42 7.99
C GLN A 95 66.58 0.48 7.07
N ASP A 96 66.50 -0.83 7.31
CA ASP A 96 67.28 -1.84 6.56
C ASP A 96 66.62 -3.23 6.53
N GLY A 97 65.29 -3.27 6.70
CA GLY A 97 64.54 -4.52 6.83
C GLY A 97 64.87 -5.29 8.10
N GLY A 98 65.52 -4.67 9.09
CA GLY A 98 66.00 -5.29 10.32
C GLY A 98 67.32 -6.05 10.18
N ALA A 99 68.05 -5.87 9.08
CA ALA A 99 69.28 -6.61 8.79
C ALA A 99 70.36 -6.37 9.86
N ARG A 100 70.54 -5.12 10.31
CA ARG A 100 71.56 -4.79 11.31
C ARG A 100 71.25 -5.35 12.70
N VAL A 101 69.99 -5.30 13.14
CA VAL A 101 69.59 -5.90 14.43
C VAL A 101 69.76 -7.43 14.40
N ARG A 102 69.43 -8.07 13.27
CA ARG A 102 69.69 -9.51 13.08
C ARG A 102 71.18 -9.85 13.12
N ALA A 103 72.03 -9.01 12.54
CA ALA A 103 73.48 -9.16 12.63
C ALA A 103 73.97 -9.05 14.09
N PHE A 104 73.51 -8.04 14.83
CA PHE A 104 73.86 -7.89 16.25
C PHE A 104 73.45 -9.10 17.09
N CYS A 105 72.24 -9.62 16.89
CA CYS A 105 71.79 -10.82 17.59
C CYS A 105 72.67 -12.02 17.24
N LYS A 106 73.00 -12.20 15.95
CA LYS A 106 73.85 -13.31 15.48
C LYS A 106 75.26 -13.26 16.07
N ASP A 107 75.85 -12.08 16.19
CA ASP A 107 77.21 -11.89 16.72
C ASP A 107 77.33 -12.27 18.21
N VAL A 108 76.22 -12.30 18.95
CA VAL A 108 76.12 -12.83 20.34
C VAL A 108 75.40 -14.17 20.44
N ASN A 109 75.31 -14.94 19.34
CA ASN A 109 74.65 -16.26 19.28
C ASN A 109 73.15 -16.24 19.68
N LEU A 110 72.44 -15.17 19.36
CA LEU A 110 70.99 -15.04 19.54
C LEU A 110 70.25 -15.06 18.20
N ASP A 111 69.03 -15.59 18.20
CA ASP A 111 68.10 -15.47 17.07
C ASP A 111 67.07 -14.35 17.36
N PHE A 112 67.05 -13.34 16.48
CA PHE A 112 66.12 -12.23 16.61
C PHE A 112 64.64 -12.67 16.53
N ASN A 113 64.35 -13.74 15.78
CA ASN A 113 62.98 -14.26 15.68
C ASN A 113 62.46 -14.76 17.03
N THR A 114 63.34 -15.21 17.93
CA THR A 114 62.95 -15.59 19.29
C THR A 114 62.41 -14.38 20.07
N PHE A 115 62.94 -13.17 19.86
CA PHE A 115 62.38 -11.97 20.47
C PHE A 115 61.04 -11.58 19.86
N LEU A 116 60.86 -11.75 18.54
CA LEU A 116 59.58 -11.51 17.87
C LEU A 116 58.49 -12.44 18.40
N HIS A 117 58.75 -13.75 18.46
CA HIS A 117 57.79 -14.72 19.01
C HIS A 117 57.46 -14.45 20.49
N LYS A 118 58.45 -14.10 21.31
CA LYS A 118 58.23 -13.72 22.71
C LYS A 118 57.41 -12.43 22.81
N ALA A 119 57.68 -11.44 21.98
CA ALA A 119 56.94 -10.18 21.96
C ALA A 119 55.49 -10.42 21.56
N ASP A 120 55.23 -11.15 20.48
CA ASP A 120 53.89 -11.50 19.99
C ASP A 120 53.10 -12.28 21.05
N SER A 121 53.73 -13.29 21.67
CA SER A 121 53.13 -14.06 22.75
C SER A 121 52.81 -13.18 23.97
N THR A 122 53.70 -12.24 24.31
CA THR A 122 53.50 -11.30 25.43
C THR A 122 52.38 -10.31 25.14
N ILE A 123 52.32 -9.78 23.92
CA ILE A 123 51.24 -8.90 23.45
C ILE A 123 49.90 -9.60 23.58
N PHE A 124 49.79 -10.85 23.12
CA PHE A 124 48.54 -11.61 23.23
C PHE A 124 48.20 -11.97 24.69
N ALA A 125 49.18 -12.33 25.51
CA ALA A 125 48.97 -12.60 26.93
C ALA A 125 48.47 -11.37 27.69
N LEU A 126 49.05 -10.19 27.42
CA LEU A 126 48.61 -8.91 27.98
C LEU A 126 47.18 -8.59 27.57
N LEU A 127 46.83 -8.77 26.29
CA LEU A 127 45.46 -8.56 25.81
C LEU A 127 44.49 -9.55 26.47
N SER A 128 44.86 -10.83 26.57
CA SER A 128 44.03 -11.87 27.16
C SER A 128 43.79 -11.66 28.66
N ALA A 129 44.74 -11.04 29.37
CA ALA A 129 44.62 -10.71 30.79
C ALA A 129 43.93 -9.35 31.04
N SER A 130 43.66 -8.55 30.00
CA SER A 130 43.03 -7.23 30.16
C SER A 130 41.60 -7.34 30.71
N GLN A 131 41.20 -6.35 31.52
CA GLN A 131 39.81 -6.16 31.95
C GLN A 131 38.95 -5.51 30.85
N GLU A 132 39.58 -4.81 29.89
CA GLU A 132 38.94 -4.05 28.81
C GLU A 132 39.22 -4.69 27.44
N GLN A 133 39.16 -6.03 27.37
CA GLN A 133 39.59 -6.84 26.21
C GLN A 133 39.06 -6.33 24.85
N LEU A 134 37.81 -5.85 24.79
CA LEU A 134 37.22 -5.32 23.55
C LEU A 134 37.84 -3.98 23.13
N LYS A 135 38.02 -3.06 24.07
CA LYS A 135 38.62 -1.76 23.82
C LYS A 135 40.10 -1.93 23.45
N ASP A 136 40.80 -2.75 24.21
CA ASP A 136 42.22 -2.98 24.05
C ASP A 136 42.52 -3.76 22.76
N SER A 137 41.71 -4.75 22.38
CA SER A 137 41.88 -5.44 21.09
C SER A 137 41.69 -4.51 19.89
N ARG A 138 40.75 -3.55 19.97
CA ARG A 138 40.57 -2.53 18.93
C ARG A 138 41.78 -1.60 18.83
N ILE A 139 42.30 -1.12 19.97
CA ILE A 139 43.50 -0.28 20.03
C ILE A 139 44.69 -1.05 19.44
N LEU A 140 44.90 -2.29 19.88
CA LEU A 140 46.02 -3.12 19.43
C LEU A 140 45.98 -3.36 17.92
N LEU A 141 44.82 -3.76 17.37
CA LEU A 141 44.68 -4.00 15.93
C LEU A 141 44.88 -2.72 15.11
N ALA A 142 44.42 -1.57 15.63
CA ALA A 142 44.68 -0.28 15.01
C ALA A 142 46.18 0.04 14.99
N GLN A 143 46.90 -0.19 16.10
CA GLN A 143 48.35 0.02 16.19
C GLN A 143 49.14 -0.93 15.30
N ILE A 144 48.78 -2.22 15.25
CA ILE A 144 49.41 -3.20 14.34
C ILE A 144 49.28 -2.73 12.89
N SER A 145 48.09 -2.23 12.51
CA SER A 145 47.84 -1.69 11.18
C SER A 145 48.59 -0.37 10.93
N GLU A 146 48.59 0.56 11.88
CA GLU A 146 49.24 1.87 11.79
C GLU A 146 50.75 1.72 11.57
N TYR A 147 51.39 0.85 12.37
CA TYR A 147 52.82 0.61 12.31
C TYR A 147 53.21 -0.47 11.31
N LYS A 148 52.24 -1.04 10.57
CA LYS A 148 52.45 -2.14 9.60
C LYS A 148 53.29 -3.27 10.19
N TYR A 149 53.04 -3.60 11.45
CA TYR A 149 53.82 -4.58 12.19
C TYR A 149 53.50 -5.98 11.67
N ASN A 150 54.53 -6.74 11.33
CA ASN A 150 54.39 -8.11 10.83
C ASN A 150 54.36 -9.10 11.99
N ILE A 151 53.21 -9.15 12.67
CA ILE A 151 52.91 -10.09 13.74
C ILE A 151 52.81 -11.52 13.21
N ASP A 152 53.17 -12.50 14.05
CA ASP A 152 52.94 -13.90 13.78
C ASP A 152 51.47 -14.17 13.37
N PRO A 153 51.21 -14.86 12.24
CA PRO A 153 49.86 -15.09 11.75
C PRO A 153 48.94 -15.81 12.74
N ASP A 154 49.46 -16.77 13.51
CA ASP A 154 48.67 -17.54 14.48
C ASP A 154 48.29 -16.66 15.68
N VAL A 155 49.22 -15.81 16.12
CA VAL A 155 48.95 -14.83 17.19
C VAL A 155 47.95 -13.77 16.72
N TYR A 156 48.07 -13.28 15.49
CA TYR A 156 47.09 -12.35 14.92
C TYR A 156 45.69 -12.96 14.87
N LEU A 157 45.56 -14.21 14.42
CA LEU A 157 44.28 -14.93 14.43
C LEU A 157 43.74 -15.11 15.86
N ALA A 158 44.60 -15.39 16.84
CA ALA A 158 44.19 -15.47 18.24
C ALA A 158 43.65 -14.14 18.78
N ILE A 159 44.25 -13.01 18.41
CA ILE A 159 43.74 -11.66 18.75
C ILE A 159 42.36 -11.43 18.12
N ILE A 160 42.19 -11.79 16.85
CA ILE A 160 40.92 -11.66 16.12
C ILE A 160 39.82 -12.52 16.77
N HIS A 161 40.11 -13.79 17.11
CA HIS A 161 39.17 -14.67 17.80
C HIS A 161 38.80 -14.16 19.19
N LEU A 162 39.76 -13.62 19.96
CA LEU A 162 39.48 -13.01 21.25
C LEU A 162 38.56 -11.80 21.09
N LYS A 163 38.84 -10.91 20.14
CA LYS A 163 37.99 -9.75 19.83
C LYS A 163 36.58 -10.20 19.47
N GLU A 164 36.42 -11.17 18.56
CA GLU A 164 35.11 -11.68 18.15
C GLU A 164 34.33 -12.21 19.34
N ARG A 165 34.96 -13.07 20.17
CA ARG A 165 34.34 -13.68 21.35
C ARG A 165 33.82 -12.63 22.32
N VAL A 166 34.63 -11.62 22.66
CA VAL A 166 34.26 -10.59 23.63
C VAL A 166 33.22 -9.64 23.04
N GLN A 167 33.35 -9.25 21.77
CA GLN A 167 32.38 -8.41 21.09
C GLN A 167 31.01 -9.09 20.95
N PHE A 168 31.00 -10.39 20.66
CA PHE A 168 29.78 -11.18 20.60
C PHE A 168 29.13 -11.31 21.99
N ALA A 169 29.90 -11.57 23.04
CA ALA A 169 29.38 -11.64 24.41
C ALA A 169 28.77 -10.31 24.87
N ASP A 170 29.43 -9.18 24.60
CA ASP A 170 28.89 -7.83 24.88
C ASP A 170 27.58 -7.55 24.11
N LEU A 171 27.51 -8.01 22.86
CA LEU A 171 26.30 -7.91 22.05
C LEU A 171 25.17 -8.78 22.60
N GLN A 172 25.46 -10.01 23.04
CA GLN A 172 24.45 -10.90 23.61
C GLN A 172 23.90 -10.40 24.95
N ALA A 173 24.76 -9.81 25.79
CA ALA A 173 24.36 -9.28 27.10
C ALA A 173 23.40 -8.10 26.97
N ALA A 174 23.64 -7.22 25.99
CA ALA A 174 22.79 -6.06 25.72
C ALA A 174 22.66 -5.84 24.20
N PRO A 175 21.71 -6.54 23.54
CA PRO A 175 21.51 -6.42 22.11
C PRO A 175 21.12 -5.01 21.68
N ASP A 176 21.85 -4.48 20.70
CA ASP A 176 21.63 -3.16 20.13
C ASP A 176 21.98 -3.13 18.64
N GLN A 177 21.30 -2.28 17.87
CA GLN A 177 21.51 -2.18 16.43
C GLN A 177 22.89 -1.66 16.05
N ALA A 178 23.44 -0.69 16.81
CA ALA A 178 24.78 -0.17 16.54
C ALA A 178 25.85 -1.22 16.83
N LYS A 179 25.67 -2.01 17.90
CA LYS A 179 26.53 -3.16 18.20
C LYS A 179 26.51 -4.21 17.08
N CYS A 180 25.33 -4.57 16.56
CA CYS A 180 25.22 -5.50 15.43
C CYS A 180 25.91 -4.96 14.18
N LYS A 181 25.69 -3.68 13.84
CA LYS A 181 26.35 -3.04 12.68
C LYS A 181 27.87 -3.02 12.82
N SER A 182 28.39 -2.69 14.01
CA SER A 182 29.82 -2.77 14.30
C SER A 182 30.34 -4.20 14.13
N TYR A 183 29.60 -5.20 14.60
CA TYR A 183 29.97 -6.61 14.42
C TYR A 183 30.07 -7.00 12.94
N PHE A 184 29.08 -6.64 12.11
CA PHE A 184 29.11 -6.95 10.68
C PHE A 184 30.26 -6.27 9.93
N GLN A 185 30.69 -5.09 10.39
CA GLN A 185 31.86 -4.39 9.85
C GLN A 185 33.16 -5.09 10.26
N ASP A 186 33.25 -5.50 11.52
CA ASP A 186 34.44 -6.14 12.09
C ASP A 186 34.62 -7.58 11.56
N PHE A 187 33.51 -8.31 11.33
CA PHE A 187 33.51 -9.74 11.02
C PHE A 187 32.48 -10.07 9.95
N ASN A 188 32.92 -10.37 8.73
CA ASN A 188 32.03 -10.66 7.59
C ASN A 188 31.91 -12.16 7.24
N LYS A 189 32.69 -13.03 7.88
CA LYS A 189 32.74 -14.49 7.61
C LYS A 189 32.97 -15.32 8.88
N ALA A 190 32.78 -14.72 10.05
CA ALA A 190 33.13 -15.36 11.32
C ALA A 190 32.02 -16.28 11.83
N TYR A 191 32.36 -17.15 12.79
CA TYR A 191 31.50 -18.25 13.24
C TYR A 191 30.15 -17.75 13.77
N ASN A 192 30.12 -16.66 14.54
CA ASN A 192 28.87 -16.16 15.15
C ASN A 192 28.06 -15.24 14.23
N TYR A 193 28.47 -15.03 12.98
CA TYR A 193 27.82 -14.09 12.06
C TYR A 193 26.32 -14.38 11.87
N ALA A 194 25.97 -15.65 11.66
CA ALA A 194 24.58 -16.07 11.48
C ALA A 194 23.73 -15.81 12.73
N GLU A 195 24.31 -15.93 13.92
CA GLU A 195 23.60 -15.67 15.18
C GLU A 195 23.38 -14.17 15.40
N VAL A 196 24.37 -13.33 15.10
CA VAL A 196 24.22 -11.86 15.13
C VAL A 196 23.18 -11.39 14.11
N VAL A 197 23.09 -12.05 12.94
CA VAL A 197 22.04 -11.79 11.95
C VAL A 197 20.63 -12.03 12.54
N LYS A 198 20.43 -13.12 13.29
CA LYS A 198 19.14 -13.39 13.95
C LYS A 198 18.79 -12.31 14.97
N ILE A 199 19.74 -11.97 15.86
CA ILE A 199 19.57 -10.93 16.87
C ILE A 199 19.20 -9.60 16.22
N TYR A 200 19.92 -9.22 15.16
CA TYR A 200 19.66 -7.97 14.45
C TYR A 200 18.29 -7.96 13.75
N ASN A 201 17.89 -9.08 13.14
CA ASN A 201 16.57 -9.23 12.54
C ASN A 201 15.45 -9.10 13.58
N ASP A 202 15.61 -9.70 14.77
CA ASP A 202 14.67 -9.57 15.89
C ASP A 202 14.53 -8.12 16.37
N LEU A 203 15.63 -7.36 16.43
CA LEU A 203 15.60 -5.95 16.80
C LEU A 203 14.82 -5.12 15.78
N LEU A 204 15.05 -5.33 14.49
CA LEU A 204 14.29 -4.65 13.42
C LEU A 204 12.81 -5.05 13.42
N TYR A 205 12.51 -6.32 13.68
CA TYR A 205 11.14 -6.80 13.81
C TYR A 205 10.41 -6.13 14.97
N LYS A 206 11.01 -6.10 16.17
CA LYS A 206 10.47 -5.40 17.35
C LYS A 206 10.25 -3.91 17.08
N GLN A 207 11.17 -3.28 16.34
CA GLN A 207 11.02 -1.88 15.93
C GLN A 207 9.82 -1.70 14.99
N ALA A 208 9.65 -2.57 13.98
CA ALA A 208 8.50 -2.53 13.08
C ALA A 208 7.17 -2.73 13.82
N CYS A 209 7.12 -3.61 14.82
CA CYS A 209 5.94 -3.84 15.66
C CYS A 209 5.47 -2.59 16.42
N SER A 210 6.37 -1.63 16.68
CA SER A 210 6.01 -0.38 17.36
C SER A 210 5.20 0.60 16.49
N MET A 211 5.15 0.39 15.17
CA MET A 211 4.39 1.20 14.19
C MET A 211 4.56 2.73 14.33
N LYS A 212 5.71 3.20 14.81
CA LYS A 212 5.91 4.64 15.13
C LYS A 212 5.83 5.54 13.89
N ASN A 213 6.42 5.10 12.78
CA ASN A 213 6.39 5.79 11.50
C ASN A 213 6.83 4.85 10.36
N ASP A 214 6.62 5.29 9.12
CA ASP A 214 6.95 4.56 7.90
C ASP A 214 8.42 4.09 7.89
N SER A 215 9.36 4.97 8.25
CA SER A 215 10.79 4.66 8.29
C SER A 215 11.14 3.51 9.23
N THR A 216 10.45 3.37 10.37
CA THR A 216 10.71 2.27 11.32
C THR A 216 10.33 0.90 10.76
N ILE A 217 9.27 0.81 9.97
CA ILE A 217 8.84 -0.45 9.33
C ILE A 217 9.73 -0.72 8.10
N LEU A 218 10.00 0.33 7.30
CA LEU A 218 10.86 0.23 6.13
C LEU A 218 12.30 -0.16 6.45
N ALA A 219 12.81 0.16 7.64
CA ALA A 219 14.12 -0.28 8.10
C ALA A 219 14.26 -1.81 8.06
N TYR A 220 13.20 -2.55 8.42
CA TYR A 220 13.18 -3.99 8.28
C TYR A 220 13.33 -4.41 6.82
N PHE A 221 12.50 -3.87 5.92
CA PHE A 221 12.51 -4.25 4.50
C PHE A 221 13.78 -3.84 3.75
N ASN A 222 14.38 -2.71 4.11
CA ASN A 222 15.44 -2.09 3.31
C ASN A 222 16.87 -2.42 3.75
N ASP A 223 17.05 -3.11 4.87
CA ASP A 223 18.37 -3.48 5.36
C ASP A 223 19.15 -4.36 4.35
N SER A 224 20.29 -3.85 3.88
CA SER A 224 21.10 -4.49 2.83
C SER A 224 21.85 -5.70 3.36
N THR A 225 22.35 -5.67 4.59
CA THR A 225 23.09 -6.77 5.21
C THR A 225 22.22 -8.01 5.31
N LEU A 226 21.00 -7.86 5.84
CA LEU A 226 20.06 -8.97 5.96
C LEU A 226 19.59 -9.46 4.58
N LYS A 227 19.33 -8.56 3.62
CA LYS A 227 18.98 -8.97 2.24
C LYS A 227 20.05 -9.87 1.64
N VAL A 228 21.32 -9.47 1.72
CA VAL A 228 22.44 -10.25 1.18
C VAL A 228 22.55 -11.60 1.89
N PHE A 229 22.45 -11.63 3.21
CA PHE A 229 22.54 -12.86 3.99
C PHE A 229 21.46 -13.88 3.63
N TYR A 230 20.17 -13.48 3.66
CA TYR A 230 19.06 -14.40 3.37
C TYR A 230 19.01 -14.81 1.89
N THR A 231 19.44 -13.94 0.98
CA THR A 231 19.58 -14.30 -0.45
C THR A 231 20.66 -15.37 -0.64
N ASN A 232 21.82 -15.21 -0.01
CA ASN A 232 22.94 -16.14 -0.16
C ASN A 232 22.70 -17.49 0.54
N SER A 233 22.07 -17.48 1.72
CA SER A 233 21.72 -18.69 2.46
C SER A 233 20.56 -19.47 1.83
N LYS A 234 19.77 -18.82 0.95
CA LYS A 234 18.51 -19.36 0.38
C LYS A 234 17.46 -19.67 1.45
N GLU A 235 17.60 -19.08 2.63
CA GLU A 235 16.62 -19.20 3.71
C GLU A 235 15.58 -18.09 3.61
N ALA A 236 14.34 -18.41 3.98
CA ALA A 236 13.30 -17.41 4.10
C ALA A 236 13.59 -16.51 5.32
N ARG A 237 13.50 -15.18 5.12
CA ARG A 237 13.72 -14.22 6.21
C ARG A 237 12.62 -14.35 7.28
N PRO A 238 12.97 -14.64 8.55
CA PRO A 238 11.99 -14.77 9.64
C PRO A 238 11.16 -13.51 9.85
N TYR A 239 9.86 -13.65 10.13
CA TYR A 239 8.86 -12.57 10.33
C TYR A 239 8.49 -11.73 9.11
N LEU A 240 9.02 -12.01 7.91
CA LEU A 240 8.71 -11.21 6.72
C LEU A 240 7.19 -11.05 6.49
N THR A 241 6.44 -12.14 6.56
CA THR A 241 4.98 -12.14 6.38
C THR A 241 4.26 -11.33 7.46
N ASP A 242 4.74 -11.34 8.69
CA ASP A 242 4.10 -10.59 9.78
C ASP A 242 4.42 -9.09 9.68
N VAL A 243 5.64 -8.72 9.28
CA VAL A 243 5.97 -7.32 8.98
C VAL A 243 5.16 -6.80 7.79
N GLN A 244 4.88 -7.65 6.79
CA GLN A 244 3.98 -7.30 5.68
C GLN A 244 2.56 -7.01 6.17
N LYS A 245 2.00 -7.81 7.09
CA LYS A 245 0.69 -7.52 7.71
C LYS A 245 0.70 -6.23 8.53
N ILE A 246 1.75 -6.01 9.32
CA ILE A 246 1.95 -4.76 10.09
C ILE A 246 1.95 -3.56 9.14
N TYR A 247 2.61 -3.67 7.98
CA TYR A 247 2.69 -2.59 7.02
C TYR A 247 1.37 -2.37 6.26
N ASP A 248 0.64 -3.45 5.95
CA ASP A 248 -0.73 -3.40 5.42
C ASP A 248 -1.67 -2.62 6.37
N ASP A 249 -1.66 -2.96 7.67
CA ASP A 249 -2.40 -2.22 8.70
C ASP A 249 -1.98 -0.74 8.78
N TYR A 250 -0.67 -0.45 8.78
CA TYR A 250 -0.15 0.91 8.86
C TYR A 250 -0.57 1.80 7.67
N LEU A 251 -0.44 1.28 6.44
CA LEU A 251 -0.81 2.03 5.24
C LEU A 251 -2.32 2.23 5.16
N PHE A 252 -3.12 1.25 5.59
CA PHE A 252 -4.57 1.40 5.65
C PHE A 252 -5.00 2.46 6.69
N GLU A 253 -4.36 2.49 7.86
CA GLU A 253 -4.60 3.54 8.85
C GLU A 253 -4.23 4.94 8.34
N ALA A 254 -3.21 5.06 7.49
CA ALA A 254 -2.89 6.33 6.83
C ALA A 254 -4.03 6.80 5.90
N ILE A 255 -4.69 5.89 5.18
CA ILE A 255 -5.88 6.19 4.36
C ILE A 255 -7.04 6.67 5.25
N ARG A 256 -7.26 6.04 6.40
CA ARG A 256 -8.33 6.42 7.34
C ARG A 256 -8.11 7.76 8.02
N LYS A 257 -6.85 8.13 8.28
CA LYS A 257 -6.48 9.40 8.95
C LYS A 257 -6.31 10.58 8.00
N ALA A 258 -6.37 10.36 6.69
CA ALA A 258 -6.26 11.42 5.70
C ALA A 258 -7.36 12.49 5.88
N THR A 259 -6.98 13.76 5.81
CA THR A 259 -7.88 14.90 6.12
C THR A 259 -8.53 15.53 4.88
N SER A 260 -8.12 15.14 3.67
CA SER A 260 -8.72 15.60 2.42
C SER A 260 -8.79 14.49 1.37
N PRO A 261 -9.68 14.60 0.36
CA PRO A 261 -9.77 13.64 -0.75
C PRO A 261 -8.45 13.45 -1.50
N GLU A 262 -7.65 14.51 -1.68
CA GLU A 262 -6.38 14.47 -2.39
C GLU A 262 -5.32 13.70 -1.59
N ILE A 263 -5.22 13.97 -0.28
CA ILE A 263 -4.32 13.23 0.61
C ILE A 263 -4.73 11.77 0.66
N GLN A 264 -6.03 11.51 0.80
CA GLN A 264 -6.55 10.14 0.85
C GLN A 264 -6.25 9.37 -0.44
N LYS A 265 -6.40 10.02 -1.61
CA LYS A 265 -6.03 9.45 -2.90
C LYS A 265 -4.52 9.14 -2.98
N SER A 266 -3.68 10.02 -2.47
CA SER A 266 -2.23 9.80 -2.39
C SER A 266 -1.91 8.57 -1.51
N CYS A 267 -2.54 8.45 -0.33
CA CYS A 267 -2.39 7.29 0.55
C CYS A 267 -2.89 5.99 -0.10
N ILE A 268 -4.02 6.02 -0.80
CA ILE A 268 -4.54 4.88 -1.56
C ILE A 268 -3.55 4.43 -2.64
N ASN A 269 -2.98 5.39 -3.39
CA ASN A 269 -1.98 5.07 -4.40
C ASN A 269 -0.72 4.46 -3.78
N ALA A 270 -0.26 4.96 -2.63
CA ALA A 270 0.86 4.39 -1.89
C ALA A 270 0.57 2.96 -1.40
N TYR A 271 -0.65 2.71 -0.93
CA TYR A 271 -1.12 1.37 -0.54
C TYR A 271 -1.15 0.41 -1.73
N ILE A 272 -1.88 0.76 -2.80
CA ILE A 272 -2.07 -0.10 -3.99
C ILE A 272 -0.71 -0.45 -4.61
N ASN A 273 0.14 0.54 -4.82
CA ASN A 273 1.42 0.37 -5.51
C ASN A 273 2.59 0.00 -4.58
N CYS A 274 2.32 -0.38 -3.33
CA CYS A 274 3.37 -0.73 -2.39
C CYS A 274 4.17 -1.97 -2.85
N PRO A 275 5.48 -1.86 -3.12
CA PRO A 275 6.28 -2.99 -3.61
C PRO A 275 6.48 -4.08 -2.54
N TYR A 276 6.51 -3.71 -1.26
CA TYR A 276 6.71 -4.64 -0.15
C TYR A 276 5.50 -5.55 0.12
N LEU A 277 4.33 -5.14 -0.36
CA LEU A 277 3.08 -5.90 -0.28
C LEU A 277 2.74 -6.59 -1.61
N SER A 278 3.67 -6.63 -2.56
CA SER A 278 3.47 -7.33 -3.83
C SER A 278 3.42 -8.85 -3.60
N GLY A 279 2.47 -9.52 -4.24
CA GLY A 279 2.26 -10.98 -4.10
C GLY A 279 1.74 -11.44 -2.73
N CYS A 280 1.43 -10.52 -1.82
CA CYS A 280 0.94 -10.82 -0.48
C CYS A 280 -0.57 -10.62 -0.37
N PRO A 281 -1.30 -11.49 0.35
CA PRO A 281 -2.70 -11.24 0.67
C PRO A 281 -2.84 -9.94 1.46
N ARG A 282 -3.68 -9.02 0.97
CA ARG A 282 -3.93 -7.72 1.60
C ARG A 282 -5.30 -7.73 2.25
N LYS A 283 -5.35 -7.46 3.56
CA LYS A 283 -6.56 -7.56 4.40
C LYS A 283 -7.63 -6.56 3.99
N TYR A 284 -7.22 -5.34 3.62
CA TYR A 284 -8.15 -4.22 3.38
C TYR A 284 -8.35 -3.89 1.90
N LEU A 285 -7.85 -4.70 0.98
CA LEU A 285 -7.86 -4.37 -0.45
C LEU A 285 -9.27 -4.04 -0.98
N SER A 286 -10.29 -4.81 -0.61
CA SER A 286 -11.66 -4.54 -1.04
C SER A 286 -12.23 -3.24 -0.46
N GLU A 287 -11.86 -2.88 0.77
CA GLU A 287 -12.28 -1.63 1.41
C GLU A 287 -11.55 -0.42 0.81
N VAL A 288 -10.26 -0.58 0.51
CA VAL A 288 -9.47 0.42 -0.22
C VAL A 288 -10.03 0.64 -1.62
N ASP A 289 -10.36 -0.43 -2.36
CA ASP A 289 -11.02 -0.35 -3.66
C ASP A 289 -12.34 0.43 -3.59
N TYR A 290 -13.19 0.12 -2.61
CA TYR A 290 -14.47 0.82 -2.42
C TYR A 290 -14.27 2.30 -2.07
N THR A 291 -13.33 2.58 -1.17
CA THR A 291 -12.97 3.95 -0.76
C THR A 291 -12.41 4.74 -1.94
N ASN A 292 -11.59 4.10 -2.78
CA ASN A 292 -11.04 4.71 -3.98
C ASN A 292 -12.14 5.20 -4.91
N ASP A 293 -13.12 4.35 -5.24
CA ASP A 293 -14.21 4.75 -6.11
C ASP A 293 -15.05 5.90 -5.52
N SER A 294 -15.25 5.89 -4.19
CA SER A 294 -15.94 6.95 -3.47
C SER A 294 -15.21 8.29 -3.57
N ILE A 295 -13.89 8.30 -3.40
CA ILE A 295 -13.07 9.52 -3.44
C ILE A 295 -12.95 10.06 -4.86
N ASP A 296 -12.77 9.18 -5.85
CA ASP A 296 -12.78 9.58 -7.24
C ASP A 296 -14.12 10.19 -7.66
N LEU A 297 -15.26 9.73 -7.09
CA LEU A 297 -16.56 10.37 -7.29
C LEU A 297 -16.60 11.78 -6.68
N VAL A 298 -16.08 11.97 -5.46
CA VAL A 298 -16.02 13.30 -4.82
C VAL A 298 -15.22 14.27 -5.70
N ILE A 299 -14.08 13.84 -6.22
CA ILE A 299 -13.25 14.61 -7.15
C ILE A 299 -13.98 14.87 -8.48
N LEU A 300 -14.72 13.88 -8.99
CA LEU A 300 -15.52 14.07 -10.21
C LEU A 300 -16.59 15.15 -10.01
N ILE A 301 -17.30 15.13 -8.88
CA ILE A 301 -18.37 16.10 -8.56
C ILE A 301 -17.85 17.54 -8.61
N THR A 302 -16.64 17.79 -8.12
CA THR A 302 -16.05 19.15 -8.12
C THR A 302 -15.58 19.60 -9.51
N ARG A 303 -15.31 18.66 -10.42
CA ARG A 303 -14.83 18.94 -11.78
C ARG A 303 -15.94 19.10 -12.82
N VAL A 304 -17.11 18.51 -12.59
CA VAL A 304 -18.26 18.59 -13.51
C VAL A 304 -19.11 19.82 -13.15
N ASP A 305 -18.58 21.00 -13.48
CA ASP A 305 -19.18 22.32 -13.22
C ASP A 305 -20.02 22.87 -14.40
N SER A 306 -19.87 22.27 -15.58
CA SER A 306 -20.46 22.72 -16.84
C SER A 306 -20.78 21.53 -17.75
N SER A 307 -21.68 21.74 -18.72
CA SER A 307 -22.05 20.73 -19.72
C SER A 307 -20.86 20.26 -20.57
N ALA A 308 -19.86 21.13 -20.78
CA ALA A 308 -18.61 20.81 -21.47
C ALA A 308 -17.73 19.77 -20.73
N ARG A 309 -17.91 19.61 -19.41
CA ARG A 309 -17.15 18.65 -18.57
C ARG A 309 -17.84 17.29 -18.42
N LEU A 310 -19.04 17.12 -18.99
CA LEU A 310 -19.77 15.85 -18.96
C LEU A 310 -19.03 14.63 -19.52
N PRO A 311 -18.09 14.75 -20.50
CA PRO A 311 -17.25 13.62 -20.90
C PRO A 311 -16.50 12.94 -19.75
N LEU A 312 -16.17 13.66 -18.67
CA LEU A 312 -15.51 13.09 -17.49
C LEU A 312 -16.37 12.03 -16.79
N VAL A 313 -17.71 12.13 -16.86
CA VAL A 313 -18.62 11.13 -16.31
C VAL A 313 -18.42 9.80 -17.02
N LYS A 314 -18.34 9.81 -18.36
CA LYS A 314 -18.12 8.58 -19.13
C LYS A 314 -16.79 7.91 -18.78
N THR A 315 -15.71 8.70 -18.66
CA THR A 315 -14.39 8.19 -18.24
C THR A 315 -14.44 7.55 -16.85
N TYR A 316 -15.16 8.16 -15.91
CA TYR A 316 -15.37 7.59 -14.58
C TYR A 316 -16.10 6.25 -14.67
N LEU A 317 -17.21 6.18 -15.42
CA LEU A 317 -17.99 4.94 -15.58
C LEU A 317 -17.15 3.80 -16.18
N GLN A 318 -16.20 4.08 -17.07
CA GLN A 318 -15.35 3.06 -17.69
C GLN A 318 -14.31 2.45 -16.74
N THR A 319 -13.92 3.17 -15.68
CA THR A 319 -12.79 2.81 -14.81
C THR A 319 -13.20 2.34 -13.43
N HIS A 320 -14.42 2.69 -13.00
CA HIS A 320 -14.97 2.41 -11.67
C HIS A 320 -15.94 1.25 -11.75
N LYS A 321 -16.30 0.58 -10.64
CA LYS A 321 -17.14 -0.65 -10.71
C LYS A 321 -18.33 -0.67 -9.77
N TYR A 322 -18.34 0.12 -8.70
CA TYR A 322 -19.44 0.06 -7.73
C TYR A 322 -20.67 0.82 -8.21
N LYS A 323 -21.83 0.16 -8.22
CA LYS A 323 -23.09 0.69 -8.74
C LYS A 323 -23.51 1.97 -8.03
N THR A 324 -23.38 2.02 -6.70
CA THR A 324 -23.80 3.20 -5.92
C THR A 324 -23.06 4.48 -6.32
N PHE A 325 -21.81 4.39 -6.78
CA PHE A 325 -21.04 5.55 -7.21
C PHE A 325 -21.25 5.84 -8.69
N ARG A 326 -21.31 4.81 -9.54
CA ARG A 326 -21.67 4.95 -10.95
C ARG A 326 -23.04 5.61 -11.14
N ASP A 327 -24.05 5.21 -10.38
CA ASP A 327 -25.39 5.81 -10.42
C ASP A 327 -25.34 7.31 -10.06
N LYS A 328 -24.57 7.69 -9.03
CA LYS A 328 -24.38 9.09 -8.63
C LYS A 328 -23.61 9.89 -9.69
N ALA A 329 -22.59 9.30 -10.30
CA ALA A 329 -21.85 9.92 -11.40
C ALA A 329 -22.77 10.19 -12.61
N GLN A 330 -23.62 9.23 -12.99
CA GLN A 330 -24.61 9.42 -14.06
C GLN A 330 -25.59 10.55 -13.76
N GLN A 331 -26.01 10.71 -12.49
CA GLN A 331 -26.93 11.77 -12.08
C GLN A 331 -26.33 13.18 -12.19
N LEU A 332 -25.01 13.35 -12.29
CA LEU A 332 -24.38 14.67 -12.41
C LEU A 332 -24.85 15.42 -13.65
N ARG A 333 -25.21 14.71 -14.71
CA ARG A 333 -25.69 15.33 -15.95
C ARG A 333 -27.04 16.04 -15.79
N ASN A 334 -27.87 15.61 -14.83
CA ASN A 334 -29.27 16.04 -14.73
C ASN A 334 -29.41 17.56 -14.57
N ARG A 335 -28.49 18.22 -13.87
CA ARG A 335 -28.50 19.68 -13.66
C ARG A 335 -28.27 20.48 -14.95
N PHE A 336 -27.66 19.86 -15.95
CA PHE A 336 -27.32 20.50 -17.22
C PHE A 336 -28.34 20.22 -18.32
N ILE A 337 -29.30 19.31 -18.10
CA ILE A 337 -30.34 19.02 -19.10
C ILE A 337 -31.33 20.19 -19.13
N ASP A 338 -31.45 20.84 -20.29
CA ASP A 338 -32.49 21.83 -20.55
C ASP A 338 -33.79 21.19 -21.02
N SER A 339 -33.68 20.25 -21.96
CA SER A 339 -34.81 19.51 -22.48
C SER A 339 -34.38 18.14 -23.01
N MET A 340 -35.35 17.25 -23.12
CA MET A 340 -35.15 15.90 -23.64
C MET A 340 -36.34 15.53 -24.52
N ILE A 341 -36.05 14.89 -25.65
CA ILE A 341 -37.07 14.28 -26.51
C ILE A 341 -36.80 12.78 -26.53
N TRP A 342 -37.79 11.99 -26.15
CA TRP A 342 -37.75 10.53 -26.25
C TRP A 342 -38.72 10.10 -27.35
N ASN A 343 -38.22 9.37 -28.33
CA ASN A 343 -38.96 8.95 -29.51
C ASN A 343 -38.86 7.43 -29.64
N ALA A 344 -39.99 6.76 -29.79
CA ALA A 344 -40.11 5.34 -30.10
C ALA A 344 -41.21 5.18 -31.18
N PRO A 345 -41.34 4.00 -31.82
CA PRO A 345 -42.10 3.86 -33.07
C PRO A 345 -43.54 4.39 -33.04
N ASN A 346 -44.19 4.32 -31.88
CA ASN A 346 -45.58 4.75 -31.69
C ASN A 346 -45.76 5.83 -30.61
N ILE A 347 -44.67 6.41 -30.07
CA ILE A 347 -44.75 7.34 -28.95
C ILE A 347 -43.60 8.35 -28.96
N THR A 348 -43.93 9.62 -28.77
CA THR A 348 -42.97 10.69 -28.56
C THR A 348 -43.27 11.40 -27.25
N LYS A 349 -42.25 11.61 -26.41
CA LYS A 349 -42.34 12.35 -25.14
C LYS A 349 -41.41 13.54 -25.18
N TYR A 350 -41.89 14.67 -24.68
CA TYR A 350 -41.19 15.94 -24.58
C TYR A 350 -41.00 16.30 -23.12
N TYR A 351 -39.78 16.68 -22.76
CA TYR A 351 -39.39 17.06 -21.40
C TYR A 351 -38.73 18.43 -21.41
N LYS A 352 -39.00 19.22 -20.37
CA LYS A 352 -38.27 20.43 -20.02
C LYS A 352 -37.62 20.22 -18.65
N GLY A 353 -36.29 20.18 -18.60
CA GLY A 353 -35.54 19.65 -17.49
C GLY A 353 -35.93 18.21 -17.20
N ASP A 354 -36.38 17.95 -15.97
CA ASP A 354 -36.88 16.67 -15.47
C ASP A 354 -38.39 16.48 -15.63
N LYS A 355 -39.12 17.48 -16.16
CA LYS A 355 -40.59 17.48 -16.24
C LYS A 355 -41.06 17.13 -17.63
N ILE A 356 -41.88 16.09 -17.74
CA ILE A 356 -42.62 15.81 -18.97
C ILE A 356 -43.63 16.92 -19.22
N THR A 357 -43.69 17.45 -20.45
CA THR A 357 -44.60 18.53 -20.83
C THR A 357 -45.69 18.04 -21.78
N ARG A 358 -45.32 17.11 -22.67
CA ARG A 358 -46.21 16.56 -23.67
C ARG A 358 -45.80 15.13 -24.04
N GLU A 359 -46.80 14.32 -24.39
CA GLU A 359 -46.62 13.02 -25.01
C GLU A 359 -47.62 12.87 -26.17
N THR A 360 -47.20 12.24 -27.25
CA THR A 360 -48.06 11.86 -28.37
C THR A 360 -47.91 10.37 -28.63
N ARG A 361 -49.03 9.63 -28.63
CA ARG A 361 -49.08 8.22 -28.98
C ARG A 361 -49.90 7.99 -30.24
N THR A 362 -49.40 7.12 -31.08
CA THR A 362 -50.03 6.78 -32.35
C THR A 362 -50.47 5.33 -32.32
N ALA A 363 -51.77 5.07 -32.45
CA ALA A 363 -52.32 3.73 -32.51
C ALA A 363 -53.36 3.65 -33.63
N ASN A 364 -53.11 2.80 -34.64
CA ASN A 364 -53.95 2.66 -35.83
C ASN A 364 -54.29 4.04 -36.46
N ASP A 365 -55.56 4.40 -36.57
CA ASP A 365 -56.04 5.68 -37.11
C ASP A 365 -56.24 6.77 -36.05
N THR A 366 -55.79 6.54 -34.81
CA THR A 366 -55.94 7.50 -33.70
C THR A 366 -54.61 8.09 -33.26
N LEU A 367 -54.67 9.35 -32.87
CA LEU A 367 -53.61 10.10 -32.21
C LEU A 367 -54.08 10.46 -30.80
N VAL A 368 -53.30 10.07 -29.80
CA VAL A 368 -53.53 10.46 -28.41
C VAL A 368 -52.48 11.49 -28.01
N THR A 369 -52.90 12.70 -27.68
CA THR A 369 -52.02 13.74 -27.15
C THR A 369 -52.27 13.91 -25.65
N THR A 370 -51.21 13.76 -24.85
CA THR A 370 -51.24 13.99 -23.40
C THR A 370 -50.40 15.21 -23.06
N THR A 371 -50.98 16.20 -22.39
CA THR A 371 -50.30 17.42 -21.95
C THR A 371 -50.27 17.49 -20.43
N TYR A 372 -49.13 17.89 -19.89
CA TYR A 372 -48.86 17.95 -18.46
C TYR A 372 -48.71 19.40 -18.02
N LYS A 373 -49.49 19.83 -17.03
CA LYS A 373 -49.45 21.19 -16.49
C LYS A 373 -48.93 21.17 -15.06
N TYR A 374 -48.13 22.18 -14.72
CA TYR A 374 -47.52 22.32 -13.40
C TYR A 374 -47.90 23.65 -12.78
N THR A 375 -48.02 23.68 -11.45
CA THR A 375 -48.15 24.90 -10.65
C THR A 375 -46.86 25.73 -10.70
N PRO A 376 -46.88 27.03 -10.34
CA PRO A 376 -45.66 27.84 -10.17
C PRO A 376 -44.65 27.23 -9.19
N GLN A 377 -45.13 26.54 -8.14
CA GLN A 377 -44.30 25.81 -7.17
C GLN A 377 -43.70 24.52 -7.74
N GLY A 378 -44.01 24.18 -8.99
CA GLY A 378 -43.47 23.04 -9.70
C GLY A 378 -44.21 21.71 -9.54
N ASN A 379 -45.28 21.65 -8.75
CA ASN A 379 -46.13 20.46 -8.58
C ASN A 379 -47.00 20.21 -9.82
N LEU A 380 -47.29 18.94 -10.14
CA LEU A 380 -48.15 18.57 -11.27
C LEU A 380 -49.61 18.91 -10.94
N SER A 381 -50.23 19.84 -11.66
CA SER A 381 -51.61 20.25 -11.39
C SER A 381 -52.64 19.48 -12.20
N GLN A 382 -52.31 19.15 -13.45
CA GLN A 382 -53.24 18.54 -14.38
C GLN A 382 -52.53 17.68 -15.43
N ILE A 383 -53.14 16.56 -15.80
CA ILE A 383 -52.84 15.81 -17.02
C ILE A 383 -54.09 15.84 -17.90
N ILE A 384 -53.94 16.24 -19.17
CA ILE A 384 -55.03 16.27 -20.14
C ILE A 384 -54.67 15.33 -21.28
N GLN A 385 -55.47 14.29 -21.49
CA GLN A 385 -55.33 13.34 -22.59
C GLN A 385 -56.48 13.52 -23.58
N SER A 386 -56.16 13.97 -24.78
CA SER A 386 -57.08 14.08 -25.93
C SER A 386 -56.86 12.93 -26.91
N THR A 387 -57.93 12.33 -27.41
CA THR A 387 -57.89 11.29 -28.45
C THR A 387 -58.61 11.78 -29.69
N GLU A 388 -57.94 11.78 -30.84
CA GLU A 388 -58.42 12.31 -32.12
C GLU A 388 -58.15 11.32 -33.25
N LEU A 389 -58.87 11.43 -34.37
CA LEU A 389 -58.54 10.70 -35.60
C LEU A 389 -57.35 11.36 -36.29
N LYS A 390 -56.41 10.56 -36.80
CA LYS A 390 -55.21 11.05 -37.50
C LYS A 390 -55.51 12.00 -38.64
N LYS A 391 -56.55 11.71 -39.43
CA LYS A 391 -56.98 12.53 -40.57
C LYS A 391 -57.43 13.94 -40.17
N ASP A 392 -57.85 14.11 -38.92
CA ASP A 392 -58.41 15.36 -38.41
C ASP A 392 -57.40 16.11 -37.51
N ALA A 393 -56.26 15.49 -37.16
CA ALA A 393 -55.27 16.04 -36.23
C ALA A 393 -54.54 17.30 -36.73
N THR A 394 -54.59 17.58 -38.04
CA THR A 394 -54.05 18.81 -38.66
C THR A 394 -55.12 19.88 -38.91
N ALA A 395 -56.38 19.62 -38.56
CA ALA A 395 -57.46 20.60 -38.69
C ALA A 395 -57.26 21.75 -37.68
N MET A 396 -57.75 22.94 -38.02
CA MET A 396 -57.62 24.13 -37.16
C MET A 396 -58.35 23.98 -35.81
N HIS A 397 -59.37 23.10 -35.76
CA HIS A 397 -60.13 22.74 -34.56
C HIS A 397 -60.56 21.26 -34.61
N PRO A 398 -59.69 20.31 -34.21
CA PRO A 398 -60.07 18.90 -34.16
C PRO A 398 -61.10 18.68 -33.04
N SER A 399 -62.17 17.95 -33.34
CA SER A 399 -63.15 17.51 -32.33
C SER A 399 -62.65 16.22 -31.70
N PRO A 400 -62.26 16.20 -30.42
CA PRO A 400 -61.71 15.01 -29.80
C PRO A 400 -62.79 13.96 -29.59
N LEU A 401 -62.48 12.71 -29.92
CA LEU A 401 -63.31 11.55 -29.64
C LEU A 401 -63.43 11.29 -28.13
N LYS A 402 -62.38 11.62 -27.37
CA LYS A 402 -62.31 11.41 -25.93
C LYS A 402 -61.36 12.41 -25.29
N VAL A 403 -61.79 12.99 -24.18
CA VAL A 403 -60.94 13.85 -23.33
C VAL A 403 -60.97 13.33 -21.91
N ILE A 404 -59.80 12.94 -21.41
CA ILE A 404 -59.60 12.48 -20.04
C ILE A 404 -58.74 13.49 -19.31
N VAL A 405 -59.20 13.95 -18.15
CA VAL A 405 -58.48 14.89 -17.31
C VAL A 405 -58.14 14.22 -15.98
N THR A 406 -56.89 14.31 -15.55
CA THR A 406 -56.48 13.97 -14.18
C THR A 406 -56.09 15.24 -13.44
N THR A 407 -56.66 15.46 -12.26
CA THR A 407 -56.36 16.58 -11.35
C THR A 407 -55.68 16.07 -10.09
N PHE A 408 -54.89 16.94 -9.46
CA PHE A 408 -54.08 16.61 -8.29
C PHE A 408 -54.34 17.63 -7.17
N LYS A 409 -54.56 17.14 -5.95
CA LYS A 409 -54.68 17.98 -4.75
C LYS A 409 -53.49 17.75 -3.82
N TYR A 410 -52.99 18.85 -3.26
CA TYR A 410 -51.81 18.88 -2.41
C TYR A 410 -52.15 19.46 -1.04
N ASN A 411 -51.52 18.93 0.01
CA ASN A 411 -51.59 19.51 1.34
C ASN A 411 -50.63 20.72 1.46
N ASN A 412 -50.68 21.42 2.60
CA ASN A 412 -49.84 22.60 2.86
C ASN A 412 -48.33 22.30 2.84
N SER A 413 -47.94 21.04 3.01
CA SER A 413 -46.55 20.57 2.91
C SER A 413 -46.14 20.17 1.48
N GLY A 414 -47.00 20.41 0.48
CA GLY A 414 -46.73 20.09 -0.92
C GLY A 414 -46.81 18.60 -1.26
N LYS A 415 -47.42 17.75 -0.40
CA LYS A 415 -47.63 16.33 -0.67
C LYS A 415 -49.00 16.11 -1.32
N CYS A 416 -49.05 15.33 -2.39
CA CYS A 416 -50.30 14.99 -3.06
C CYS A 416 -51.11 14.04 -2.18
N TYR A 417 -52.33 14.38 -1.81
CA TYR A 417 -53.19 13.49 -1.01
C TYR A 417 -54.34 12.88 -1.83
N GLU A 418 -54.66 13.46 -2.99
CA GLU A 418 -55.73 12.98 -3.86
C GLU A 418 -55.42 13.21 -5.34
N GLU A 419 -55.71 12.21 -6.17
CA GLU A 419 -55.77 12.31 -7.64
C GLU A 419 -57.15 11.89 -8.12
N GLU A 420 -57.73 12.63 -9.05
CA GLU A 420 -58.99 12.26 -9.69
C GLU A 420 -58.87 12.28 -11.20
N THR A 421 -59.23 11.18 -11.86
CA THR A 421 -59.27 11.05 -13.32
C THR A 421 -60.70 10.98 -13.80
N VAL A 422 -61.13 11.93 -14.63
CA VAL A 422 -62.49 12.07 -15.16
C VAL A 422 -62.47 12.05 -16.69
N ASP A 423 -63.42 11.36 -17.30
CA ASP A 423 -63.77 11.53 -18.70
C ASP A 423 -64.70 12.75 -18.81
N THR A 424 -64.21 13.84 -19.39
CA THR A 424 -64.92 15.13 -19.37
C THR A 424 -66.07 15.19 -20.37
N LEU A 425 -66.11 14.29 -21.36
CA LEU A 425 -67.21 14.23 -22.32
C LEU A 425 -68.41 13.47 -21.73
N SER A 426 -68.15 12.40 -20.99
CA SER A 426 -69.19 11.60 -20.32
C SER A 426 -69.46 12.00 -18.87
N ASN A 427 -68.67 12.94 -18.32
CA ASN A 427 -68.68 13.36 -16.92
C ASN A 427 -68.57 12.20 -15.91
N LYS A 428 -67.77 11.18 -16.25
CA LYS A 428 -67.60 9.97 -15.44
C LYS A 428 -66.22 9.92 -14.80
N THR A 429 -66.16 9.78 -13.48
CA THR A 429 -64.90 9.48 -12.77
C THR A 429 -64.45 8.07 -13.14
N LEU A 430 -63.24 7.98 -13.71
CA LEU A 430 -62.64 6.72 -14.18
C LEU A 430 -61.75 6.08 -13.11
N ARG A 431 -61.00 6.90 -12.36
CA ARG A 431 -60.02 6.50 -11.35
C ARG A 431 -59.90 7.57 -10.27
N GLN A 432 -59.76 7.15 -9.03
CA GLN A 432 -59.44 8.01 -7.88
C GLN A 432 -58.27 7.41 -7.12
N VAL A 433 -57.35 8.25 -6.65
CA VAL A 433 -56.22 7.87 -5.80
C VAL A 433 -56.27 8.68 -4.53
N SER A 434 -56.04 8.03 -3.40
CA SER A 434 -55.85 8.72 -2.12
C SER A 434 -54.56 8.27 -1.46
N TYR A 435 -53.80 9.22 -0.92
CA TYR A 435 -52.57 8.96 -0.19
C TYR A 435 -52.77 9.27 1.30
N GLN A 436 -52.21 8.40 2.14
CA GLN A 436 -52.12 8.62 3.57
C GLN A 436 -50.65 8.79 3.97
N TYR A 437 -50.41 9.74 4.85
CA TYR A 437 -49.09 10.06 5.38
C TYR A 437 -49.11 9.97 6.91
N ASP A 438 -47.99 9.60 7.50
CA ASP A 438 -47.80 9.73 8.96
C ASP A 438 -47.54 11.18 9.38
N ILE A 439 -47.38 11.39 10.69
CA ILE A 439 -47.12 12.72 11.29
C ILE A 439 -45.81 13.35 10.84
N THR A 440 -44.86 12.55 10.34
CA THR A 440 -43.58 13.01 9.81
C THR A 440 -43.61 13.26 8.30
N GLY A 441 -44.74 12.96 7.64
CA GLY A 441 -44.95 13.16 6.22
C GLY A 441 -44.46 12.00 5.35
N HIS A 442 -44.17 10.83 5.91
CA HIS A 442 -43.86 9.62 5.14
C HIS A 442 -45.15 8.96 4.64
N PRO A 443 -45.18 8.49 3.38
CA PRO A 443 -46.34 7.77 2.86
C PRO A 443 -46.50 6.46 3.64
N VAL A 444 -47.71 6.18 4.12
CA VAL A 444 -48.04 4.91 4.80
C VAL A 444 -48.91 4.01 3.95
N MET A 445 -49.80 4.63 3.15
CA MET A 445 -50.70 3.90 2.28
C MET A 445 -51.08 4.72 1.05
N LYS A 446 -51.24 4.04 -0.08
CA LYS A 446 -51.81 4.57 -1.32
C LYS A 446 -52.94 3.66 -1.77
N ASN A 447 -54.12 4.24 -1.96
CA ASN A 447 -55.29 3.53 -2.45
C ASN A 447 -55.65 4.02 -3.85
N THR A 448 -55.76 3.11 -4.83
CA THR A 448 -56.15 3.42 -6.20
C THR A 448 -57.43 2.68 -6.55
N LYS A 449 -58.53 3.42 -6.75
CA LYS A 449 -59.86 2.89 -7.03
C LYS A 449 -60.25 3.17 -8.48
N TRP A 450 -60.78 2.17 -9.18
CA TRP A 450 -61.25 2.32 -10.56
C TRP A 450 -62.77 2.20 -10.63
N SER A 451 -63.36 2.86 -11.64
CA SER A 451 -64.82 2.87 -11.88
C SER A 451 -65.44 1.49 -12.16
N ASN A 452 -64.63 0.49 -12.50
CA ASN A 452 -65.06 -0.90 -12.74
C ASN A 452 -65.04 -1.77 -11.47
N GLY A 453 -64.95 -1.16 -10.29
CA GLY A 453 -64.96 -1.86 -9.00
C GLY A 453 -63.62 -2.49 -8.59
N LYS A 454 -62.56 -2.33 -9.39
CA LYS A 454 -61.20 -2.70 -8.98
C LYS A 454 -60.63 -1.68 -8.00
N ASN A 455 -59.77 -2.14 -7.09
CA ASN A 455 -59.06 -1.27 -6.17
C ASN A 455 -57.71 -1.87 -5.77
N ASN A 456 -56.64 -1.07 -5.69
CA ASN A 456 -55.33 -1.49 -5.22
C ASN A 456 -54.90 -0.67 -4.01
N MET A 457 -54.44 -1.34 -2.95
CA MET A 457 -53.86 -0.69 -1.77
C MET A 457 -52.38 -1.05 -1.64
N ASP A 458 -51.51 -0.05 -1.73
CA ASP A 458 -50.07 -0.17 -1.49
C ASP A 458 -49.75 0.33 -0.08
N TYR A 459 -48.98 -0.44 0.67
CA TYR A 459 -48.51 -0.12 2.03
C TYR A 459 -47.01 0.07 2.04
N TYR A 460 -46.54 1.03 2.82
CA TYR A 460 -45.16 1.47 2.81
C TYR A 460 -44.50 1.29 4.19
N ASN A 461 -43.19 1.03 4.19
CA ASN A 461 -42.37 1.12 5.40
C ASN A 461 -41.89 2.57 5.64
N ASN A 462 -41.19 2.79 6.75
CA ASN A 462 -40.63 4.10 7.12
C ASN A 462 -39.60 4.65 6.11
N ASN A 463 -39.03 3.79 5.25
CA ASN A 463 -38.13 4.21 4.17
C ASN A 463 -38.88 4.58 2.88
N GLY A 464 -40.22 4.59 2.89
CA GLY A 464 -41.06 4.86 1.73
C GLY A 464 -41.09 3.74 0.70
N GLN A 465 -40.74 2.51 1.09
CA GLN A 465 -40.70 1.34 0.22
C GLN A 465 -41.96 0.50 0.37
N ILE A 466 -42.52 -0.01 -0.73
CA ILE A 466 -43.74 -0.81 -0.72
C ILE A 466 -43.46 -2.16 -0.05
N THR A 467 -44.11 -2.45 1.08
CA THR A 467 -44.02 -3.74 1.77
C THR A 467 -45.14 -4.69 1.37
N ARG A 468 -46.30 -4.13 0.98
CA ARG A 468 -47.46 -4.92 0.57
C ARG A 468 -48.29 -4.19 -0.47
N THR A 469 -48.79 -4.93 -1.46
CA THR A 469 -49.85 -4.49 -2.37
C THR A 469 -51.01 -5.47 -2.28
N GLN A 470 -52.23 -4.98 -2.07
CA GLN A 470 -53.45 -5.77 -2.09
C GLN A 470 -54.33 -5.35 -3.25
N GLU A 471 -54.71 -6.33 -4.08
CA GLU A 471 -55.59 -6.15 -5.22
C GLU A 471 -57.00 -6.60 -4.86
N TYR A 472 -57.97 -5.72 -5.05
CA TYR A 472 -59.37 -5.94 -4.72
C TYR A 472 -60.22 -5.90 -6.00
N GLN A 473 -61.27 -6.73 -6.01
CA GLN A 473 -62.36 -6.66 -6.97
C GLN A 473 -63.67 -6.65 -6.21
N ASN A 474 -64.47 -5.60 -6.40
CA ASN A 474 -65.79 -5.43 -5.78
C ASN A 474 -65.74 -5.57 -4.24
N GLY A 475 -64.71 -4.98 -3.61
CA GLY A 475 -64.53 -4.98 -2.15
C GLY A 475 -63.89 -6.25 -1.57
N GLN A 476 -63.54 -7.25 -2.38
CA GLN A 476 -62.93 -8.49 -1.93
C GLN A 476 -61.49 -8.61 -2.43
N ILE A 477 -60.57 -9.08 -1.57
CA ILE A 477 -59.18 -9.33 -1.96
C ILE A 477 -59.16 -10.44 -3.01
N ARG A 478 -58.39 -10.20 -4.08
CA ARG A 478 -58.12 -11.13 -5.17
C ARG A 478 -56.69 -11.61 -5.13
N ALA A 479 -55.75 -10.70 -4.94
CA ALA A 479 -54.34 -11.06 -4.80
C ALA A 479 -53.64 -10.17 -3.78
N GLN A 480 -52.52 -10.67 -3.26
CA GLN A 480 -51.62 -9.93 -2.40
C GLN A 480 -50.19 -10.13 -2.87
N THR A 481 -49.42 -9.06 -2.86
CA THR A 481 -47.96 -9.08 -3.02
C THR A 481 -47.32 -8.61 -1.73
N ASP A 482 -46.37 -9.36 -1.19
CA ASP A 482 -45.50 -8.94 -0.10
C ASP A 482 -44.06 -8.79 -0.60
N CYS A 483 -43.39 -7.72 -0.18
CA CYS A 483 -42.01 -7.38 -0.57
C CYS A 483 -41.12 -7.30 0.67
N THR A 484 -39.92 -7.87 0.59
CA THR A 484 -38.88 -7.74 1.61
C THR A 484 -37.62 -7.12 1.02
N TYR A 485 -36.84 -6.49 1.90
CA TYR A 485 -35.63 -5.76 1.53
C TYR A 485 -34.42 -6.29 2.30
N ASP A 486 -33.23 -6.19 1.71
CA ASP A 486 -31.97 -6.47 2.39
C ASP A 486 -31.50 -5.29 3.27
N ALA A 487 -30.38 -5.47 3.97
CA ALA A 487 -29.82 -4.45 4.86
C ALA A 487 -29.41 -3.15 4.13
N ASN A 488 -29.23 -3.20 2.81
CA ASN A 488 -28.92 -2.03 1.96
C ASN A 488 -30.18 -1.39 1.37
N GLY A 489 -31.38 -1.85 1.76
CA GLY A 489 -32.66 -1.35 1.26
C GLY A 489 -32.99 -1.82 -0.16
N ARG A 490 -32.33 -2.84 -0.70
CA ARG A 490 -32.62 -3.40 -2.04
C ARG A 490 -33.66 -4.50 -1.91
N ILE A 491 -34.55 -4.65 -2.89
CA ILE A 491 -35.56 -5.73 -2.85
C ILE A 491 -34.85 -7.09 -2.82
N SER A 492 -35.20 -7.95 -1.86
CA SER A 492 -34.60 -9.27 -1.68
C SER A 492 -35.56 -10.38 -2.11
N ARG A 493 -36.85 -10.21 -1.83
CA ARG A 493 -37.90 -11.16 -2.19
C ARG A 493 -39.22 -10.45 -2.48
N LYS A 494 -39.96 -11.01 -3.42
CA LYS A 494 -41.36 -10.68 -3.71
C LYS A 494 -42.19 -11.96 -3.64
N THR A 495 -43.29 -11.95 -2.90
CA THR A 495 -44.22 -13.08 -2.82
C THR A 495 -45.59 -12.60 -3.26
N TRP A 496 -46.06 -13.07 -4.39
CA TRP A 496 -47.41 -12.86 -4.88
C TRP A 496 -48.28 -14.07 -4.55
N VAL A 497 -49.49 -13.84 -4.06
CA VAL A 497 -50.47 -14.87 -3.70
C VAL A 497 -51.81 -14.51 -4.31
N ASN A 498 -52.37 -15.44 -5.08
CA ASN A 498 -53.76 -15.40 -5.51
C ASN A 498 -54.64 -15.97 -4.41
N THR A 499 -55.50 -15.14 -3.84
CA THR A 499 -56.44 -15.56 -2.77
C THR A 499 -57.67 -16.28 -3.32
N ARG A 500 -57.87 -16.25 -4.65
CA ARG A 500 -59.02 -16.83 -5.35
C ARG A 500 -58.59 -17.43 -6.69
N PRO A 501 -57.76 -18.49 -6.69
CA PRO A 501 -57.35 -19.17 -7.91
C PRO A 501 -58.56 -19.83 -8.59
N ASP A 502 -58.52 -19.87 -9.91
CA ASP A 502 -59.51 -20.56 -10.75
C ASP A 502 -58.83 -21.24 -11.94
N THR A 503 -59.60 -21.95 -12.77
CA THR A 503 -59.06 -22.67 -13.93
C THR A 503 -58.42 -21.76 -14.99
N ASN A 504 -58.80 -20.48 -15.04
CA ASN A 504 -58.24 -19.49 -15.97
C ASN A 504 -57.02 -18.77 -15.38
N GLN A 505 -56.87 -18.78 -14.06
CA GLN A 505 -55.72 -18.26 -13.32
C GLN A 505 -55.19 -19.30 -12.32
N PRO A 506 -54.55 -20.37 -12.82
CA PRO A 506 -54.21 -21.54 -12.00
C PRO A 506 -53.06 -21.30 -11.01
N VAL A 507 -52.29 -20.22 -11.18
CA VAL A 507 -51.16 -19.87 -10.30
C VAL A 507 -51.71 -19.34 -8.98
N MET A 508 -51.44 -20.07 -7.89
CA MET A 508 -51.81 -19.68 -6.53
C MET A 508 -50.76 -18.81 -5.87
N LYS A 509 -49.48 -19.05 -6.17
CA LYS A 509 -48.37 -18.35 -5.54
C LYS A 509 -47.20 -18.21 -6.50
N GLU A 510 -46.56 -17.06 -6.47
CA GLU A 510 -45.29 -16.81 -7.13
C GLU A 510 -44.32 -16.19 -6.13
N THR A 511 -43.17 -16.81 -5.92
CA THR A 511 -42.09 -16.26 -5.09
C THR A 511 -40.92 -15.94 -6.00
N SER A 512 -40.45 -14.68 -5.97
CA SER A 512 -39.28 -14.21 -6.70
C SER A 512 -38.19 -13.78 -5.72
N GLU A 513 -36.95 -14.22 -5.93
CA GLU A 513 -35.78 -13.83 -5.15
C GLU A 513 -34.79 -13.06 -6.02
N TYR A 514 -34.23 -11.99 -5.46
CA TYR A 514 -33.39 -11.03 -6.17
C TYR A 514 -31.95 -11.14 -5.66
N THR A 515 -31.01 -11.43 -6.56
CA THR A 515 -29.59 -11.62 -6.22
C THR A 515 -28.74 -10.52 -6.82
N TYR A 516 -27.80 -9.98 -6.02
CA TYR A 516 -26.90 -8.90 -6.41
C TYR A 516 -25.45 -9.36 -6.41
N ASN A 517 -24.63 -8.82 -7.30
CA ASN A 517 -23.18 -9.00 -7.24
C ASN A 517 -22.54 -8.12 -6.12
N PRO A 518 -21.26 -8.34 -5.78
CA PRO A 518 -20.55 -7.56 -4.75
C PRO A 518 -20.50 -6.04 -5.04
N PHE A 519 -20.68 -5.63 -6.30
CA PHE A 519 -20.66 -4.23 -6.71
C PHE A 519 -22.05 -3.56 -6.65
N GLY A 520 -23.10 -4.32 -6.31
CA GLY A 520 -24.46 -3.82 -6.11
C GLY A 520 -25.40 -3.94 -7.31
N TYR A 521 -25.00 -4.63 -8.39
CA TYR A 521 -25.84 -4.86 -9.57
C TYR A 521 -26.75 -6.08 -9.38
N LEU A 522 -28.02 -5.96 -9.74
CA LEU A 522 -28.97 -7.08 -9.78
C LEU A 522 -28.54 -8.03 -10.91
N THR A 523 -28.18 -9.26 -10.61
CA THR A 523 -27.70 -10.21 -11.63
C THR A 523 -28.75 -11.24 -11.98
N ASN A 524 -29.55 -11.69 -11.01
CA ASN A 524 -30.55 -12.72 -11.22
C ASN A 524 -31.85 -12.42 -10.49
N ILE A 525 -32.97 -12.80 -11.11
CA ILE A 525 -34.27 -12.96 -10.47
C ILE A 525 -34.67 -14.42 -10.64
N SER A 526 -34.54 -15.22 -9.58
CA SER A 526 -35.09 -16.57 -9.56
C SER A 526 -36.56 -16.49 -9.16
N TYR A 527 -37.42 -17.32 -9.76
CA TYR A 527 -38.83 -17.38 -9.39
C TYR A 527 -39.31 -18.82 -9.29
N THR A 528 -40.31 -19.05 -8.45
CA THR A 528 -41.05 -20.31 -8.35
C THR A 528 -42.54 -20.01 -8.33
N LYS A 529 -43.28 -20.61 -9.25
CA LYS A 529 -44.73 -20.55 -9.36
C LYS A 529 -45.34 -21.86 -8.90
N GLU A 530 -46.40 -21.79 -8.13
CA GLU A 530 -47.15 -22.92 -7.60
C GLU A 530 -48.60 -22.85 -8.08
N ASN A 531 -49.11 -23.94 -8.64
CA ASN A 531 -50.49 -24.02 -9.14
C ASN A 531 -51.43 -24.75 -8.16
N MET A 532 -52.72 -24.86 -8.51
CA MET A 532 -53.74 -25.53 -7.69
C MET A 532 -53.46 -27.01 -7.39
N GLN A 533 -52.62 -27.67 -8.19
CA GLN A 533 -52.19 -29.06 -8.01
C GLN A 533 -50.91 -29.18 -7.17
N ASN A 534 -50.41 -28.07 -6.60
CA ASN A 534 -49.12 -27.96 -5.92
C ASN A 534 -47.91 -28.29 -6.82
N GLU A 535 -48.07 -28.22 -8.14
CA GLU A 535 -46.95 -28.33 -9.07
C GLU A 535 -46.15 -27.04 -9.04
N LYS A 536 -44.82 -27.18 -9.08
CA LYS A 536 -43.90 -26.06 -9.01
C LYS A 536 -43.14 -25.89 -10.32
N ILE A 537 -43.21 -24.69 -10.88
CA ILE A 537 -42.43 -24.29 -12.05
C ILE A 537 -41.45 -23.22 -11.59
N SER A 538 -40.17 -23.48 -11.76
CA SER A 538 -39.11 -22.54 -11.41
C SER A 538 -38.38 -22.06 -12.66
N GLY A 539 -37.88 -20.83 -12.60
CA GLY A 539 -37.06 -20.25 -13.65
C GLY A 539 -36.18 -19.13 -13.12
N THR A 540 -35.25 -18.68 -13.95
CA THR A 540 -34.31 -17.60 -13.60
C THR A 540 -34.22 -16.63 -14.76
N LEU A 541 -34.34 -15.34 -14.46
CA LEU A 541 -34.02 -14.25 -15.37
C LEU A 541 -32.64 -13.70 -15.03
N THR A 542 -31.73 -13.71 -15.99
CA THR A 542 -30.41 -13.09 -15.86
C THR A 542 -30.43 -11.67 -16.42
N ILE A 543 -29.87 -10.74 -15.65
CA ILE A 543 -29.74 -9.32 -15.99
C ILE A 543 -28.29 -9.04 -16.35
N VAL A 544 -28.08 -8.40 -17.50
CA VAL A 544 -26.76 -8.09 -18.03
C VAL A 544 -26.55 -6.57 -18.14
N TYR A 545 -25.31 -6.15 -17.97
CA TYR A 545 -24.89 -4.75 -18.03
C TYR A 545 -23.72 -4.57 -19.00
N ASP A 546 -23.63 -3.39 -19.60
CA ASP A 546 -22.47 -2.98 -20.40
C ASP A 546 -21.30 -2.49 -19.52
N GLU A 547 -20.18 -2.14 -20.16
CA GLU A 547 -18.99 -1.60 -19.50
C GLU A 547 -19.25 -0.32 -18.69
N LEU A 548 -20.27 0.47 -19.09
CA LEU A 548 -20.69 1.72 -18.46
C LEU A 548 -21.68 1.49 -17.31
N GLY A 549 -22.13 0.26 -17.11
CA GLY A 549 -23.06 -0.14 -16.06
C GLY A 549 -24.54 0.07 -16.43
N ASN A 550 -24.87 0.29 -17.70
CA ASN A 550 -26.27 0.32 -18.15
C ASN A 550 -26.79 -1.10 -18.34
N GLN A 551 -28.04 -1.34 -17.94
CA GLN A 551 -28.69 -2.62 -18.21
C GLN A 551 -28.96 -2.75 -19.72
N ILE A 552 -28.55 -3.87 -20.31
CA ILE A 552 -28.70 -4.13 -21.73
C ILE A 552 -29.57 -5.36 -22.00
N ASN A 553 -30.14 -5.43 -23.19
CA ASN A 553 -30.76 -6.63 -23.73
C ASN A 553 -29.93 -7.07 -24.94
N PRO A 554 -29.43 -8.32 -24.99
CA PRO A 554 -28.62 -8.83 -26.10
C PRO A 554 -29.28 -8.73 -27.48
N ASN A 555 -30.61 -8.68 -27.55
CA ASN A 555 -31.38 -8.55 -28.80
C ASN A 555 -31.38 -7.13 -29.36
N TYR A 556 -30.87 -6.16 -28.61
CA TYR A 556 -30.82 -4.75 -29.00
C TYR A 556 -29.37 -4.30 -29.19
N GLN A 557 -29.18 -3.31 -30.06
CA GLN A 557 -27.95 -2.54 -30.21
C GLN A 557 -28.14 -1.17 -29.57
N TYR A 558 -27.13 -0.71 -28.83
CA TYR A 558 -27.16 0.54 -28.09
C TYR A 558 -26.09 1.50 -28.59
N THR A 559 -26.39 2.79 -28.63
CA THR A 559 -25.41 3.87 -28.80
C THR A 559 -25.51 4.82 -27.62
N TYR A 560 -24.42 5.52 -27.29
CA TYR A 560 -24.29 6.28 -26.05
C TYR A 560 -23.86 7.73 -26.31
N ASP A 561 -24.29 8.65 -25.47
CA ASP A 561 -23.81 10.03 -25.49
C ASP A 561 -22.46 10.20 -24.78
N GLN A 562 -22.01 11.46 -24.68
CA GLN A 562 -20.78 11.84 -23.99
C GLN A 562 -20.80 11.56 -22.48
N THR A 563 -21.96 11.29 -21.88
CA THR A 563 -22.11 10.94 -20.45
C THR A 563 -22.07 9.44 -20.20
N GLY A 564 -22.14 8.63 -21.27
CA GLY A 564 -22.23 7.18 -21.18
C GLY A 564 -23.66 6.65 -21.00
N ALA A 565 -24.67 7.50 -21.10
CA ALA A 565 -26.06 7.08 -21.15
C ALA A 565 -26.43 6.68 -22.59
N TRP A 566 -27.22 5.62 -22.74
CA TRP A 566 -27.68 5.23 -24.06
C TRP A 566 -28.66 6.27 -24.64
N ILE A 567 -28.53 6.56 -25.93
CA ILE A 567 -29.35 7.50 -26.68
C ILE A 567 -30.05 6.87 -27.88
N THR A 568 -29.61 5.70 -28.33
CA THR A 568 -30.36 4.88 -29.27
C THR A 568 -30.38 3.45 -28.78
N LYS A 569 -31.54 2.80 -28.92
CA LYS A 569 -31.74 1.37 -28.68
C LYS A 569 -32.51 0.80 -29.86
N THR A 570 -31.88 -0.04 -30.65
CA THR A 570 -32.43 -0.59 -31.89
C THR A 570 -32.54 -2.10 -31.81
N ASN A 571 -33.71 -2.66 -32.12
CA ASN A 571 -33.90 -4.10 -32.19
C ASN A 571 -33.13 -4.67 -33.39
N LYS A 572 -32.26 -5.65 -33.15
CA LYS A 572 -31.40 -6.26 -34.19
C LYS A 572 -32.22 -6.98 -35.26
N ALA A 573 -33.37 -7.54 -34.92
CA ALA A 573 -34.24 -8.26 -35.84
C ALA A 573 -35.27 -7.35 -36.52
N ASN A 574 -35.56 -6.18 -35.96
CA ASN A 574 -36.51 -5.23 -36.50
C ASN A 574 -36.02 -3.78 -36.33
N PRO A 575 -35.23 -3.24 -37.27
CA PRO A 575 -34.68 -1.89 -37.15
C PRO A 575 -35.74 -0.78 -37.03
N ALA A 576 -36.97 -1.02 -37.50
CA ALA A 576 -38.09 -0.08 -37.30
C ALA A 576 -38.52 0.04 -35.83
N ASP A 577 -38.22 -0.96 -35.01
CA ASP A 577 -38.33 -0.92 -33.54
C ASP A 577 -37.06 -0.29 -32.94
N THR A 578 -36.97 1.04 -33.10
CA THR A 578 -35.89 1.86 -32.57
C THR A 578 -36.41 2.92 -31.61
N GLU A 579 -35.82 2.99 -30.42
CA GLU A 579 -35.96 4.08 -29.47
C GLU A 579 -34.78 5.05 -29.60
N LYS A 580 -35.06 6.35 -29.60
CA LYS A 580 -34.06 7.43 -29.66
C LYS A 580 -34.32 8.49 -28.61
N ILE A 581 -33.25 8.96 -27.98
CA ILE A 581 -33.24 10.04 -26.99
C ILE A 581 -32.37 11.17 -27.51
N THR A 582 -32.91 12.38 -27.53
CA THR A 582 -32.17 13.60 -27.81
C THR A 582 -32.14 14.45 -26.56
N TYR A 583 -30.94 14.68 -26.01
CA TYR A 583 -30.70 15.61 -24.92
C TYR A 583 -30.26 16.97 -25.46
N ILE A 584 -30.83 18.05 -24.92
CA ILE A 584 -30.37 19.41 -25.11
C ILE A 584 -29.80 19.87 -23.78
N TYR A 585 -28.50 20.18 -23.75
CA TYR A 585 -27.80 20.64 -22.57
C TYR A 585 -27.70 22.17 -22.56
N LYS A 586 -27.70 22.76 -21.37
CA LYS A 586 -27.52 24.21 -21.13
C LYS A 586 -26.07 24.66 -21.29
#